data_AF-A0A7X4DY08-F1
#
_entry.id   AF-A0A7X4DY08-F1
#
_cell.length_a   1.000
_cell.length_b   1.000
_cell.length_c   1.000
_cell.angle_alpha   90.00
_cell.angle_beta   90.00
_cell.angle_gamma   90.00
#
_symmetry.space_group_name_H-M   'P 1'
#
loop_
_entity.id
_entity.type
_entity.pdbx_description
1 polymer ?
#
loop_
_entity_poly.entity_id
_entity_poly.type
_entity_poly.pdbx_seq_one_letter_code
_entity_poly.pdbx_strand_id
1 'polypeptide(L)'
;MAGHSEGKGLLGNHYVRVYAVLLVLLAISIVGPVVGGALDTQVEVFGRAFSLGIVVTLVTAFGIAVVKAWLVIKNFMHLTIERVIPKLFLAASVLLLALFWGGVAPDVQNHEGRLWENDAAKEAVARGIPSADYGDEEHAGDEYADADEASEVARASLIPTGKTTENLLPGGYNFTHAAFWTVVVLVAIGTNAVAIMLSIGLVLLVLELLSRIPIVRRFTDPMLDLVLRLPGMGRIRGLLPSRQEA
;
A
#
# COMPACT_ATOMS: atom_id res chain seq x y z
N MET A 1 19.71 53.72 -11.81
CA MET A 1 18.51 53.05 -11.27
C MET A 1 18.05 52.03 -12.31
N ALA A 2 18.38 50.75 -12.13
CA ALA A 2 17.97 49.68 -13.03
C ALA A 2 17.27 48.60 -12.20
N GLY A 3 16.04 48.28 -12.62
CA GLY A 3 15.06 47.51 -11.87
C GLY A 3 15.47 46.08 -11.57
N HIS A 4 15.35 45.72 -10.31
CA HIS A 4 15.40 44.35 -9.81
C HIS A 4 13.97 43.77 -9.89
N SER A 5 13.55 43.36 -11.09
CA SER A 5 12.24 42.72 -11.28
C SER A 5 12.29 41.24 -10.90
N GLU A 6 11.79 40.97 -9.70
CA GLU A 6 11.07 39.77 -9.24
C GLU A 6 11.15 38.49 -10.11
N GLY A 7 12.14 37.64 -9.82
CA GLY A 7 12.23 36.26 -10.29
C GLY A 7 11.53 35.23 -9.38
N LYS A 8 10.45 35.59 -8.66
CA LYS A 8 9.80 34.70 -7.67
C LYS A 8 8.60 33.89 -8.20
N GLY A 9 8.06 34.21 -9.38
CA GLY A 9 6.84 33.58 -9.93
C GLY A 9 7.05 32.31 -10.79
N LEU A 10 8.27 32.04 -11.25
CA LEU A 10 8.53 30.98 -12.25
C LEU A 10 8.75 29.59 -11.63
N LEU A 11 9.31 29.51 -10.41
CA LEU A 11 9.56 28.23 -9.74
C LEU A 11 8.27 27.62 -9.17
N GLY A 12 7.37 28.41 -8.59
CA GLY A 12 6.13 27.92 -7.98
C GLY A 12 5.17 27.28 -9.00
N ASN A 13 5.05 27.86 -10.19
CA ASN A 13 4.07 27.41 -11.19
C ASN A 13 4.37 26.00 -11.76
N HIS A 14 5.64 25.61 -11.88
CA HIS A 14 5.98 24.28 -12.40
C HIS A 14 5.64 23.17 -11.40
N TYR A 15 6.00 23.33 -10.13
CA TYR A 15 5.68 22.33 -9.09
C TYR A 15 4.17 22.20 -8.86
N VAL A 16 3.43 23.32 -8.88
CA VAL A 16 1.97 23.31 -8.78
C VAL A 16 1.34 22.57 -9.96
N ARG A 17 1.85 22.76 -11.18
CA ARG A 17 1.36 22.03 -12.37
C ARG A 17 1.60 20.53 -12.24
N VAL A 18 2.77 20.12 -11.75
CA VAL A 18 3.12 18.70 -11.56
C VAL A 18 2.25 18.07 -10.47
N TYR A 19 1.99 18.80 -9.38
CA TYR A 19 1.09 18.35 -8.32
C TYR A 19 -0.35 18.23 -8.82
N ALA A 20 -0.83 19.16 -9.64
CA ALA A 20 -2.15 19.08 -10.27
C ALA A 20 -2.29 17.84 -11.17
N VAL A 21 -1.25 17.49 -11.95
CA VAL A 21 -1.23 16.25 -12.74
C VAL A 21 -1.32 15.01 -11.84
N LEU A 22 -0.60 14.99 -10.72
CA LEU A 22 -0.67 13.89 -9.77
C LEU A 22 -2.06 13.76 -9.12
N LEU A 23 -2.72 14.88 -8.84
CA LEU A 23 -4.11 14.92 -8.33
C LEU A 23 -5.11 14.37 -9.35
N VAL A 24 -4.94 14.70 -10.63
CA VAL A 24 -5.75 14.14 -11.71
C VAL A 24 -5.52 12.64 -11.85
N LEU A 25 -4.27 12.18 -11.83
CA LEU A 25 -3.94 10.74 -11.85
C LEU A 25 -4.54 9.99 -10.65
N LEU A 26 -4.58 10.62 -9.47
CA LEU A 26 -5.26 10.08 -8.29
C LEU A 26 -6.77 9.95 -8.52
N ALA A 27 -7.43 10.99 -9.04
CA ALA A 27 -8.86 10.94 -9.34
C ALA A 27 -9.19 9.84 -10.36
N ILE A 28 -8.39 9.71 -11.43
CA ILE A 28 -8.53 8.63 -12.40
C ILE A 28 -8.33 7.26 -11.74
N SER A 29 -7.38 7.12 -10.81
CA SER A 29 -7.14 5.87 -10.09
C SER A 29 -8.31 5.46 -9.18
N ILE A 30 -9.09 6.42 -8.68
CA ILE A 30 -10.28 6.14 -7.85
C ILE A 30 -11.46 5.75 -8.75
N VAL A 31 -11.61 6.43 -9.89
CA VAL A 31 -12.70 6.18 -10.84
C VAL A 31 -12.47 4.90 -11.66
N GLY A 32 -11.23 4.55 -11.96
CA GLY A 32 -10.86 3.37 -12.76
C GLY A 32 -11.48 2.06 -12.27
N PRO A 33 -11.36 1.70 -10.97
CA PRO A 33 -12.03 0.52 -10.40
C PRO A 33 -13.55 0.52 -10.51
N VAL A 34 -14.18 1.70 -10.39
CA VAL A 34 -15.64 1.85 -10.48
C VAL A 34 -16.12 1.59 -11.92
N VAL A 35 -15.39 2.12 -12.91
CA VAL A 35 -15.69 1.88 -14.32
C VAL A 35 -15.40 0.42 -14.71
N GLY A 36 -14.30 -0.16 -14.20
CA GLY A 36 -13.98 -1.56 -14.42
C GLY A 36 -15.01 -2.52 -13.83
N GLY A 37 -15.53 -2.24 -12.63
CA GLY A 37 -16.61 -3.03 -12.03
C GLY A 37 -17.97 -2.89 -12.73
N ALA A 38 -18.22 -1.76 -13.40
CA ALA A 38 -19.44 -1.57 -14.21
C ALA A 38 -19.37 -2.29 -15.58
N LEU A 39 -18.17 -2.64 -16.04
CA LEU A 39 -17.90 -3.36 -17.28
C LEU A 39 -17.62 -4.85 -16.99
N ASP A 40 -18.59 -5.55 -16.41
CA ASP A 40 -18.47 -6.99 -16.11
C ASP A 40 -18.82 -7.84 -17.34
N THR A 41 -18.06 -7.63 -18.42
CA THR A 41 -18.15 -8.47 -19.61
C THR A 41 -17.10 -9.55 -19.52
N GLN A 42 -17.49 -10.80 -19.76
CA GLN A 42 -16.57 -11.93 -19.83
C GLN A 42 -16.02 -12.04 -21.25
N VAL A 43 -14.70 -12.14 -21.38
CA VAL A 43 -14.04 -12.42 -22.65
C VAL A 43 -13.24 -13.69 -22.49
N GLU A 44 -13.50 -14.67 -23.35
CA GLU A 44 -12.71 -15.88 -23.43
C GLU A 44 -11.45 -15.63 -24.26
N VAL A 45 -10.31 -15.94 -23.67
CA VAL A 45 -9.02 -15.94 -24.37
C VAL A 45 -8.31 -17.25 -24.02
N PHE A 46 -7.89 -18.02 -25.04
CA PHE A 46 -7.23 -19.32 -24.87
C PHE A 46 -8.03 -20.32 -24.00
N GLY A 47 -9.35 -20.38 -24.14
CA GLY A 47 -10.20 -21.33 -23.40
C GLY A 47 -10.31 -21.06 -21.90
N ARG A 48 -9.92 -19.86 -21.44
CA ARG A 48 -10.14 -19.38 -20.08
C ARG A 48 -11.01 -18.13 -20.11
N ALA A 49 -12.03 -18.11 -19.25
CA ALA A 49 -12.87 -16.95 -19.03
C ALA A 49 -12.11 -15.89 -18.23
N PHE A 50 -11.97 -14.69 -18.77
CA PHE A 50 -11.31 -13.57 -18.12
C PHE A 50 -12.31 -12.42 -17.93
N SER A 51 -12.42 -11.87 -16.71
CA SER A 51 -13.24 -10.69 -16.48
C SER A 51 -12.55 -9.47 -17.08
N LEU A 52 -13.20 -8.84 -18.05
CA LEU A 52 -12.66 -7.65 -18.73
C LEU A 52 -12.54 -6.48 -17.75
N GLY A 53 -13.41 -6.42 -16.73
CA GLY A 53 -13.33 -5.48 -15.63
C GLY A 53 -11.98 -5.59 -14.88
N ILE A 54 -11.52 -6.80 -14.59
CA ILE A 54 -10.21 -7.02 -13.94
C ILE A 54 -9.08 -6.54 -14.84
N VAL A 55 -9.13 -6.82 -16.14
CA VAL A 55 -8.10 -6.33 -17.09
C VAL A 55 -8.07 -4.81 -17.12
N VAL A 56 -9.23 -4.17 -17.23
CA VAL A 56 -9.35 -2.71 -17.27
C VAL A 56 -8.84 -2.10 -15.98
N THR A 57 -9.21 -2.64 -14.82
CA THR A 57 -8.72 -2.14 -13.53
C THR A 57 -7.22 -2.33 -13.37
N LEU A 58 -6.67 -3.49 -13.77
CA LEU A 58 -5.26 -3.81 -13.64
C LEU A 58 -4.40 -2.97 -14.58
N VAL A 59 -4.82 -2.82 -15.84
CA VAL A 59 -4.16 -1.95 -16.83
C VAL A 59 -4.22 -0.49 -16.39
N THR A 60 -5.36 -0.04 -15.85
CA THR A 60 -5.50 1.34 -15.35
C THR A 60 -4.61 1.58 -14.14
N ALA A 61 -4.61 0.67 -13.17
CA ALA A 61 -3.79 0.78 -11.96
C ALA A 61 -2.29 0.75 -12.29
N PHE A 62 -1.82 -0.22 -13.09
CA PHE A 62 -0.43 -0.30 -13.51
C PHE A 62 -0.02 0.86 -14.43
N GLY A 63 -0.87 1.24 -15.38
CA GLY A 63 -0.62 2.35 -16.29
C GLY A 63 -0.41 3.67 -15.55
N ILE A 64 -1.28 3.98 -14.59
CA ILE A 64 -1.14 5.16 -13.73
C ILE A 64 0.12 5.06 -12.88
N ALA A 65 0.43 3.89 -12.32
CA ALA A 65 1.63 3.69 -11.51
C ALA A 65 2.91 3.98 -12.31
N VAL A 66 3.01 3.52 -13.57
CA VAL A 66 4.15 3.77 -14.45
C VAL A 66 4.28 5.26 -14.78
N VAL A 67 3.19 5.91 -15.19
CA VAL A 67 3.19 7.36 -15.51
C VAL A 67 3.59 8.18 -14.29
N LYS A 68 3.05 7.85 -13.12
CA LYS A 68 3.39 8.50 -11.84
C LYS A 68 4.87 8.32 -11.50
N ALA A 69 5.38 7.09 -11.56
CA ALA A 69 6.78 6.81 -11.26
C ALA A 69 7.72 7.61 -12.19
N TRP A 70 7.42 7.64 -13.49
CA TRP A 70 8.19 8.42 -14.45
C TRP A 70 8.19 9.92 -14.15
N LEU A 71 7.02 10.48 -13.83
CA LEU A 71 6.88 11.90 -13.50
C LEU A 71 7.64 12.25 -12.21
N VAL A 72 7.62 11.38 -11.20
CA VAL A 72 8.37 11.58 -9.95
C VAL A 72 9.88 11.51 -10.18
N ILE A 73 10.34 10.52 -10.94
CA ILE A 73 11.77 10.36 -11.27
C ILE A 73 12.31 11.60 -11.99
N LYS A 74 11.56 12.12 -12.96
CA LYS A 74 11.99 13.26 -13.78
C LYS A 74 11.91 14.60 -13.03
N ASN A 75 10.85 14.81 -12.24
CA ASN A 75 10.57 16.13 -11.68
C ASN A 75 11.00 16.29 -10.21
N PHE A 76 11.07 15.21 -9.44
CA PHE A 76 11.37 15.28 -7.99
C PHE A 76 12.67 14.59 -7.59
N MET A 77 13.14 13.58 -8.32
CA MET A 77 14.34 12.83 -7.93
C MET A 77 15.66 13.38 -8.48
N HIS A 78 15.63 14.40 -9.34
CA HIS A 78 16.81 15.12 -9.85
C HIS A 78 17.92 14.23 -10.46
N LEU A 79 17.58 12.97 -10.82
CA LEU A 79 18.51 11.93 -11.28
C LEU A 79 19.31 12.30 -12.53
N THR A 80 18.89 13.31 -13.29
CA THR A 80 19.59 13.81 -14.46
C THR A 80 20.84 14.62 -14.15
N ILE A 81 20.95 15.21 -12.95
CA ILE A 81 22.09 16.06 -12.54
C ILE A 81 23.22 15.24 -11.89
N GLU A 82 22.95 13.99 -11.52
CA GLU A 82 23.83 13.17 -10.70
C GLU A 82 24.74 12.24 -11.52
N ARG A 83 25.80 11.74 -10.85
CA ARG A 83 26.73 10.76 -11.43
C ARG A 83 26.02 9.44 -11.75
N VAL A 84 26.67 8.55 -12.50
CA VAL A 84 26.11 7.27 -12.95
C VAL A 84 25.77 6.32 -11.77
N ILE A 85 26.42 6.51 -10.61
CA ILE A 85 26.33 5.59 -9.47
C ILE A 85 24.90 5.46 -8.89
N PRO A 86 24.16 6.55 -8.55
CA PRO A 86 22.77 6.44 -8.08
C PRO A 86 21.82 5.73 -9.05
N LYS A 87 21.99 5.94 -10.36
CA LYS A 87 21.18 5.27 -11.40
C LYS A 87 21.44 3.77 -11.42
N LEU A 88 22.71 3.39 -11.33
CA LEU A 88 23.12 2.00 -11.26
C LEU A 88 22.62 1.34 -9.96
N PHE A 89 22.73 2.03 -8.83
CA PHE A 89 22.24 1.52 -7.54
C PHE A 89 20.71 1.32 -7.54
N LEU A 90 19.95 2.29 -8.07
CA LEU A 90 18.50 2.17 -8.21
C LEU A 90 18.11 1.05 -9.18
N ALA A 91 18.80 0.92 -10.31
CA ALA A 91 18.55 -0.17 -11.26
C ALA A 91 18.88 -1.53 -10.63
N ALA A 92 20.00 -1.63 -9.89
CA ALA A 92 20.41 -2.84 -9.21
C ALA A 92 19.41 -3.24 -8.10
N SER A 93 18.85 -2.29 -7.34
CA SER A 93 17.86 -2.61 -6.31
C SER A 93 16.53 -3.11 -6.88
N VAL A 94 16.04 -2.49 -7.95
CA VAL A 94 14.84 -2.97 -8.67
C VAL A 94 15.09 -4.33 -9.31
N LEU A 95 16.26 -4.54 -9.92
CA LEU A 95 16.65 -5.82 -10.51
C LEU A 95 16.76 -6.92 -9.44
N LEU A 96 17.40 -6.63 -8.31
CA LEU A 96 17.52 -7.57 -7.20
C LEU A 96 16.15 -7.93 -6.63
N LEU A 97 15.25 -6.96 -6.46
CA LEU A 97 13.87 -7.21 -6.05
C LEU A 97 13.15 -8.13 -7.04
N ALA A 98 13.28 -7.88 -8.35
CA ALA A 98 12.66 -8.71 -9.38
C ALA A 98 13.23 -10.14 -9.40
N LEU A 99 14.55 -10.29 -9.26
CA LEU A 99 15.20 -11.60 -9.18
C LEU A 99 14.85 -12.35 -7.90
N PHE A 100 14.78 -11.66 -6.77
CA PHE A 100 14.38 -12.26 -5.49
C PHE A 100 12.94 -12.72 -5.54
N TRP A 101 12.01 -11.88 -5.99
CA TRP A 101 10.61 -12.27 -6.14
C TRP A 101 10.47 -13.40 -7.17
N GLY A 102 11.10 -13.29 -8.35
CA GLY A 102 11.03 -14.34 -9.37
C GLY A 102 11.69 -15.67 -8.98
N GLY A 103 12.69 -15.64 -8.10
CA GLY A 103 13.36 -16.85 -7.61
C GLY A 103 12.65 -17.52 -6.43
N VAL A 104 12.06 -16.72 -5.53
CA VAL A 104 11.44 -17.23 -4.28
C VAL A 104 9.93 -17.45 -4.45
N ALA A 105 9.23 -16.60 -5.20
CA ALA A 105 7.78 -16.72 -5.37
C ALA A 105 7.33 -18.08 -5.93
N PRO A 106 7.92 -18.64 -7.01
CA PRO A 106 7.48 -19.94 -7.50
C PRO A 106 7.76 -21.07 -6.51
N ASP A 107 8.85 -20.98 -5.74
CA ASP A 107 9.20 -21.97 -4.73
C ASP A 107 8.19 -21.95 -3.55
N VAL A 108 7.84 -20.76 -3.05
CA VAL A 108 6.84 -20.59 -1.98
C VAL A 108 5.41 -20.92 -2.44
N GLN A 109 5.10 -20.70 -3.73
CA GLN A 109 3.77 -20.94 -4.28
C GLN A 109 3.53 -22.39 -4.69
N ASN A 110 4.59 -23.20 -4.82
CA ASN A 110 4.45 -24.64 -5.06
C ASN A 110 4.03 -25.36 -3.78
N HIS A 111 3.02 -26.23 -3.87
CA HIS A 111 2.52 -26.99 -2.73
C HIS A 111 3.30 -28.31 -2.52
N GLU A 112 4.28 -28.57 -3.38
CA GLU A 112 5.09 -29.78 -3.41
C GLU A 112 6.56 -29.38 -3.61
N GLY A 113 7.45 -29.83 -2.72
CA GLY A 113 8.87 -29.56 -2.79
C GLY A 113 9.69 -30.85 -2.80
N ARG A 114 10.94 -30.80 -3.28
CA ARG A 114 11.84 -31.98 -3.36
C ARG A 114 12.16 -32.64 -2.01
N LEU A 115 11.84 -31.99 -0.89
CA LEU A 115 12.12 -32.43 0.49
C LEU A 115 11.00 -32.06 1.49
N TRP A 116 9.85 -31.58 1.01
CA TRP A 116 8.73 -31.16 1.85
C TRP A 116 7.45 -31.75 1.28
N GLU A 117 6.75 -32.51 2.10
CA GLU A 117 5.43 -33.08 1.85
C GLU A 117 4.47 -32.45 2.87
N ASN A 118 3.32 -31.96 2.41
CA ASN A 118 2.37 -31.27 3.28
C ASN A 118 1.51 -32.29 4.06
N ASP A 119 2.15 -32.96 5.02
CA ASP A 119 1.52 -33.98 5.86
C ASP A 119 0.31 -33.45 6.63
N ALA A 120 0.35 -32.16 7.04
CA ALA A 120 -0.75 -31.51 7.72
C ALA A 120 -2.00 -31.34 6.84
N ALA A 121 -1.84 -31.05 5.54
CA ALA A 121 -2.95 -30.99 4.59
C ALA A 121 -3.50 -32.38 4.28
N LYS A 122 -2.62 -33.39 4.13
CA LYS A 122 -3.01 -34.79 3.92
C LYS A 122 -3.78 -35.33 5.13
N GLU A 123 -3.33 -35.03 6.34
CA GLU A 123 -4.00 -35.42 7.59
C GLU A 123 -5.32 -34.66 7.82
N ALA A 124 -5.46 -33.41 7.33
CA ALA A 124 -6.73 -32.68 7.38
C ALA A 124 -7.78 -33.27 6.42
N VAL A 125 -7.37 -33.68 5.22
CA VAL A 125 -8.22 -34.42 4.27
C VAL A 125 -8.58 -35.79 4.85
N ALA A 126 -7.62 -36.51 5.43
CA ALA A 126 -7.84 -37.81 6.07
C ALA A 126 -8.73 -37.73 7.32
N ARG A 127 -8.64 -36.64 8.09
CA ARG A 127 -9.53 -36.38 9.24
C ARG A 127 -10.96 -36.03 8.83
N GLY A 128 -11.22 -35.76 7.55
CA GLY A 128 -12.53 -35.40 7.04
C GLY A 128 -13.07 -34.19 7.79
N ILE A 129 -12.68 -32.98 7.38
CA ILE A 129 -13.38 -31.78 7.86
C ILE A 129 -14.85 -31.97 7.48
N PRO A 130 -15.81 -32.03 8.43
CA PRO A 130 -17.21 -32.02 8.07
C PRO A 130 -17.40 -30.77 7.24
N SER A 131 -17.79 -30.93 5.97
CA SER A 131 -18.08 -29.82 5.07
C SER A 131 -19.10 -28.93 5.78
N ALA A 132 -18.63 -27.83 6.34
CA ALA A 132 -19.49 -26.72 6.65
C ALA A 132 -19.90 -26.19 5.28
N ASP A 133 -21.07 -26.66 4.84
CA ASP A 133 -21.91 -26.16 3.76
C ASP A 133 -21.45 -24.78 3.23
N TYR A 134 -20.49 -24.82 2.31
CA TYR A 134 -20.07 -23.69 1.49
C TYR A 134 -20.23 -24.19 0.07
N GLY A 135 -21.32 -23.74 -0.54
CA GLY A 135 -21.86 -24.10 -1.85
C GLY A 135 -20.87 -24.70 -2.85
N ASP A 136 -21.25 -25.87 -3.32
CA ASP A 136 -20.61 -26.66 -4.36
C ASP A 136 -20.38 -25.83 -5.64
N GLU A 137 -19.12 -25.61 -6.00
CA GLU A 137 -18.75 -25.45 -7.40
C GLU A 137 -17.89 -26.65 -7.83
N GLU A 138 -18.47 -27.36 -8.79
CA GLU A 138 -18.10 -28.65 -9.37
C GLU A 138 -16.69 -28.61 -10.00
N HIS A 139 -15.73 -29.33 -9.42
CA HIS A 139 -14.58 -29.84 -10.15
C HIS A 139 -14.52 -31.36 -10.01
N ALA A 140 -15.11 -32.01 -11.02
CA ALA A 140 -14.94 -33.41 -11.30
C ALA A 140 -13.46 -33.72 -11.54
N GLY A 141 -12.93 -34.64 -10.74
CA GLY A 141 -11.59 -35.20 -10.87
C GLY A 141 -11.57 -36.60 -10.29
N ASP A 142 -11.79 -37.57 -11.16
CA ASP A 142 -11.05 -38.82 -11.34
C ASP A 142 -10.79 -39.70 -10.09
N GLU A 143 -11.62 -40.73 -10.01
CA GLU A 143 -11.33 -42.13 -9.64
C GLU A 143 -9.86 -42.49 -9.33
N TYR A 144 -9.58 -42.96 -8.10
CA TYR A 144 -8.94 -44.26 -7.76
C TYR A 144 -8.47 -44.27 -6.29
N ALA A 145 -8.80 -45.36 -5.57
CA ALA A 145 -7.93 -46.14 -4.67
C ALA A 145 -8.55 -46.52 -3.30
N ASP A 146 -8.94 -47.79 -3.24
CA ASP A 146 -8.88 -48.76 -2.14
C ASP A 146 -9.27 -48.33 -0.71
N ALA A 147 -10.48 -48.73 -0.32
CA ALA A 147 -11.05 -48.48 1.01
C ALA A 147 -10.48 -49.39 2.12
N ASP A 148 -9.62 -50.36 1.79
CA ASP A 148 -9.11 -51.34 2.76
C ASP A 148 -7.86 -50.84 3.51
N GLU A 149 -7.01 -50.03 2.87
CA GLU A 149 -5.78 -49.48 3.46
C GLU A 149 -6.05 -48.40 4.52
N ALA A 150 -7.18 -47.67 4.38
CA ALA A 150 -7.62 -46.66 5.34
C ALA A 150 -7.94 -47.24 6.73
N SER A 151 -8.30 -48.53 6.83
CA SER A 151 -8.68 -49.17 8.09
C SER A 151 -7.49 -49.62 8.94
N GLU A 152 -6.34 -49.89 8.31
CA GLU A 152 -5.11 -50.32 8.98
C GLU A 152 -4.34 -49.11 9.53
N VAL A 153 -4.28 -48.03 8.76
CA VAL A 153 -3.67 -46.75 9.17
C VAL A 153 -4.43 -46.10 10.34
N ALA A 154 -5.77 -46.22 10.37
CA ALA A 154 -6.60 -45.73 11.47
C ALA A 154 -6.36 -46.47 12.80
N ARG A 155 -5.87 -47.71 12.76
CA ARG A 155 -5.50 -48.47 13.98
C ARG A 155 -4.09 -48.16 14.46
N ALA A 156 -3.20 -47.74 13.57
CA ALA A 156 -1.83 -47.34 13.91
C ALA A 156 -1.73 -45.93 14.54
N SER A 157 -2.74 -45.06 14.38
CA SER A 157 -2.70 -43.65 14.80
C SER A 157 -3.07 -43.39 16.27
N LEU A 158 -3.10 -44.40 17.15
CA LEU A 158 -3.32 -44.24 18.60
C LEU A 158 -2.08 -43.69 19.34
N ILE A 159 -1.26 -42.89 18.67
CA ILE A 159 -0.12 -42.21 19.30
C ILE A 159 -0.65 -40.93 19.96
N PRO A 160 -0.45 -40.74 21.28
CA PRO A 160 -0.89 -39.52 21.95
C PRO A 160 -0.14 -38.33 21.35
N THR A 161 -0.89 -37.42 20.73
CA THR A 161 -0.40 -36.15 20.18
C THR A 161 0.12 -35.27 21.31
N GLY A 162 1.40 -35.41 21.61
CA GLY A 162 2.15 -34.40 22.35
C GLY A 162 2.02 -33.08 21.60
N LYS A 163 1.65 -32.01 22.29
CA LYS A 163 1.62 -30.65 21.75
C LYS A 163 3.07 -30.24 21.44
N THR A 164 3.54 -30.61 20.25
CA THR A 164 4.94 -30.48 19.88
C THR A 164 5.26 -29.01 19.58
N THR A 165 6.27 -28.53 20.27
CA THR A 165 6.91 -27.21 20.16
C THR A 165 7.55 -26.92 18.80
N GLU A 166 7.24 -27.72 17.78
CA GLU A 166 7.81 -27.71 16.42
C GLU A 166 7.39 -26.46 15.63
N ASN A 167 6.32 -25.79 16.04
CA ASN A 167 5.84 -24.55 15.41
C ASN A 167 6.67 -23.29 15.75
N LEU A 168 7.69 -23.38 16.61
CA LEU A 168 8.58 -22.26 16.95
C LEU A 168 9.94 -22.30 16.22
N LEU A 169 10.19 -23.36 15.44
CA LEU A 169 11.42 -23.49 14.66
C LEU A 169 11.39 -22.61 13.39
N PRO A 170 12.55 -22.15 12.89
CA PRO A 170 12.63 -21.43 11.62
C PRO A 170 12.07 -22.30 10.50
N GLY A 171 10.91 -21.93 9.96
CA GLY A 171 10.18 -22.68 8.93
C GLY A 171 8.78 -23.17 9.34
N GLY A 172 8.42 -23.15 10.63
CA GLY A 172 7.07 -23.50 11.10
C GLY A 172 6.00 -22.43 10.80
N TYR A 173 4.72 -22.82 10.77
CA TYR A 173 3.58 -21.94 10.43
C TYR A 173 3.48 -20.70 11.34
N ASN A 174 3.67 -20.85 12.65
CA ASN A 174 3.60 -19.73 13.59
C ASN A 174 4.80 -18.78 13.43
N PHE A 175 5.98 -19.29 13.09
CA PHE A 175 7.15 -18.48 12.81
C PHE A 175 6.98 -17.65 11.53
N THR A 176 6.54 -18.28 10.44
CA THR A 176 6.29 -17.58 9.16
C THR A 176 5.17 -16.56 9.30
N HIS A 177 4.09 -16.86 10.04
CA HIS A 177 3.03 -15.90 10.36
C HIS A 177 3.53 -14.73 11.20
N ALA A 178 4.30 -14.98 12.26
CA ALA A 178 4.85 -13.91 13.09
C ALA A 178 5.78 -12.98 12.29
N ALA A 179 6.67 -13.56 11.46
CA ALA A 179 7.56 -12.79 10.60
C ALA A 179 6.78 -11.98 9.55
N PHE A 180 5.82 -12.62 8.87
CA PHE A 180 4.96 -11.98 7.89
C PHE A 180 4.18 -10.80 8.50
N TRP A 181 3.47 -11.01 9.61
CA TRP A 181 2.71 -9.97 10.26
C TRP A 181 3.60 -8.84 10.79
N THR A 182 4.81 -9.14 11.27
CA THR A 182 5.78 -8.10 11.68
C THR A 182 6.16 -7.19 10.50
N VAL A 183 6.48 -7.78 9.35
CA VAL A 183 6.82 -7.03 8.13
C VAL A 183 5.60 -6.22 7.65
N VAL A 184 4.41 -6.82 7.64
CA VAL A 184 3.17 -6.13 7.26
C VAL A 184 2.89 -4.94 8.18
N VAL A 185 3.04 -5.09 9.50
CA VAL A 185 2.90 -3.98 10.45
C VAL A 185 3.94 -2.89 10.18
N LEU A 186 5.20 -3.25 9.92
CA LEU A 186 6.26 -2.29 9.62
C LEU A 186 5.93 -1.48 8.34
N VAL A 187 5.49 -2.15 7.28
CA VAL A 187 5.09 -1.50 6.02
C VAL A 187 3.87 -0.62 6.23
N ALA A 188 2.84 -1.12 6.92
CA ALA A 188 1.61 -0.37 7.20
C ALA A 188 1.88 0.91 8.01
N ILE A 189 2.76 0.83 9.01
CA ILE A 189 3.22 2.00 9.77
C ILE A 189 3.92 2.99 8.83
N GLY A 190 4.82 2.51 7.97
CA GLY A 190 5.54 3.35 7.02
C GLY A 190 4.62 4.09 6.04
N THR A 191 3.66 3.40 5.42
CA THR A 191 2.73 4.00 4.47
C THR A 191 1.74 4.95 5.14
N ASN A 192 1.26 4.61 6.34
CA ASN A 192 0.32 5.46 7.09
C ASN A 192 1.01 6.71 7.65
N ALA A 193 2.27 6.61 8.10
CA ALA A 193 3.02 7.76 8.60
C ALA A 193 3.18 8.85 7.53
N VAL A 194 3.50 8.47 6.29
CA VAL A 194 3.59 9.42 5.16
C VAL A 194 2.24 10.04 4.85
N ALA A 195 1.16 9.24 4.85
CA ALA A 195 -0.20 9.75 4.63
C ALA A 195 -0.62 10.75 5.71
N ILE A 196 -0.29 10.47 6.98
CA ILE A 196 -0.58 11.37 8.11
C ILE A 196 0.22 12.67 7.99
N MET A 197 1.53 12.59 7.69
CA MET A 197 2.35 13.80 7.51
C MET A 197 1.83 14.67 6.36
N LEU A 198 1.46 14.07 5.24
CA LEU A 198 0.89 14.79 4.10
C LEU A 198 -0.49 15.39 4.44
N SER A 199 -1.32 14.67 5.18
CA SER A 199 -2.65 15.15 5.61
C SER A 199 -2.52 16.35 6.55
N ILE A 200 -1.62 16.28 7.53
CA ILE A 200 -1.33 17.39 8.45
C ILE A 200 -0.77 18.59 7.68
N GLY A 201 0.20 18.36 6.78
CA GLY A 201 0.76 19.41 5.94
C GLY A 201 -0.29 20.09 5.05
N LEU A 202 -1.22 19.32 4.48
CA LEU A 202 -2.32 19.84 3.68
C LEU A 202 -3.30 20.67 4.52
N VAL A 203 -3.66 20.20 5.71
CA VAL A 203 -4.53 20.95 6.64
C VAL A 203 -3.89 22.27 7.03
N LEU A 204 -2.61 22.28 7.39
CA LEU A 204 -1.89 23.51 7.72
C LEU A 204 -1.82 24.47 6.52
N LEU A 205 -1.64 23.95 5.31
CA LEU A 205 -1.65 24.77 4.09
C LEU A 205 -3.02 25.37 3.82
N VAL A 206 -4.10 24.61 4.03
CA VAL A 206 -5.48 25.12 3.91
C VAL A 206 -5.76 26.17 4.98
N LEU A 207 -5.34 25.96 6.22
CA LEU A 207 -5.49 26.95 7.30
C LEU A 207 -4.71 28.24 7.01
N GLU A 208 -3.48 28.13 6.51
CA GLU A 208 -2.69 29.29 6.07
C GLU A 208 -3.30 29.98 4.84
N LEU A 209 -3.91 29.22 3.93
CA LEU A 209 -4.63 29.78 2.79
C LEU A 209 -5.87 30.56 3.24
N LEU A 210 -6.62 30.01 4.22
CA LEU A 210 -7.80 30.65 4.80
C LEU A 210 -7.44 31.88 5.65
N SER A 211 -6.33 31.84 6.40
CA SER A 211 -5.85 32.95 7.23
C SER A 211 -5.40 34.17 6.40
N ARG A 212 -5.06 33.95 5.11
CA ARG A 212 -4.74 35.00 4.14
C ARG A 212 -5.97 35.67 3.54
N ILE A 213 -7.17 35.11 3.71
CA ILE A 213 -8.41 35.71 3.21
C ILE A 213 -8.85 36.83 4.18
N PRO A 214 -9.04 38.08 3.70
CA PRO A 214 -9.39 39.22 4.55
C PRO A 214 -10.74 39.05 5.26
N ILE A 215 -11.66 38.26 4.69
CA ILE A 215 -12.96 37.91 5.29
C ILE A 215 -12.81 37.05 6.55
N VAL A 216 -11.85 36.13 6.58
CA VAL A 216 -11.61 35.24 7.73
C VAL A 216 -10.96 36.01 8.87
N ARG A 217 -10.01 36.91 8.56
CA ARG A 217 -9.38 37.80 9.56
C ARG A 217 -10.40 38.61 10.35
N ARG A 218 -11.44 39.10 9.67
CA ARG A 218 -12.52 39.89 10.29
C ARG A 218 -13.30 39.09 11.36
N PHE A 219 -13.31 37.76 11.29
CA PHE A 219 -13.93 36.89 12.30
C PHE A 219 -12.94 36.41 13.39
N THR A 220 -11.68 36.15 13.05
CA THR A 220 -10.69 35.65 14.02
C THR A 220 -10.12 36.74 14.93
N ASP A 221 -9.93 37.96 14.44
CA ASP A 221 -9.37 39.07 15.22
C ASP A 221 -10.19 39.41 16.49
N PRO A 222 -11.54 39.52 16.47
CA PRO A 222 -12.31 39.80 17.68
C PRO A 222 -12.31 38.64 18.68
N MET A 223 -12.17 37.39 18.21
CA MET A 223 -12.01 36.21 19.07
C MET A 223 -10.64 36.19 19.75
N LEU A 224 -9.58 36.53 19.02
CA LEU A 224 -8.24 36.64 19.59
C LEU A 224 -8.18 37.77 20.64
N ASP A 225 -8.83 38.91 20.36
CA ASP A 225 -8.91 40.03 21.30
C ASP A 225 -9.76 39.68 22.53
N LEU A 226 -10.81 38.86 22.38
CA LEU A 226 -11.61 38.35 23.50
C LEU A 226 -10.81 37.37 24.38
N VAL A 227 -10.04 36.46 23.77
CA VAL A 227 -9.18 35.50 24.49
C VAL A 227 -8.04 36.23 25.21
N LEU A 228 -7.40 37.20 24.56
CA LEU A 228 -6.32 38.00 25.17
C LEU A 228 -6.83 38.97 26.25
N ARG A 229 -8.14 39.25 26.30
CA ARG A 229 -8.80 40.01 27.37
C ARG A 229 -9.21 39.15 28.57
N LEU A 230 -9.02 37.83 28.54
CA LEU A 230 -9.30 36.98 29.70
C LEU A 230 -8.35 37.34 30.87
N PRO A 231 -8.88 37.43 32.10
CA PRO A 231 -8.09 37.76 33.27
C PRO A 231 -7.02 36.70 33.52
N GLY A 232 -5.74 37.12 33.49
CA GLY A 232 -4.58 36.24 33.67
C GLY A 232 -3.62 36.16 32.48
N MET A 233 -4.02 36.60 31.27
CA MET A 233 -3.18 36.56 30.07
C MET A 233 -2.47 37.89 29.72
N GLY A 234 -2.51 38.89 30.60
CA GLY A 234 -1.89 40.21 30.38
C GLY A 234 -0.36 40.20 30.22
N ARG A 235 0.32 39.12 30.65
CA ARG A 235 1.79 39.00 30.60
C ARG A 235 2.33 38.69 29.19
N ILE A 236 1.48 38.22 28.26
CA ILE A 236 1.90 37.83 26.90
C ILE A 236 1.85 39.02 25.92
N ARG A 237 1.11 40.09 26.25
CA ARG A 237 0.97 41.28 25.38
C ARG A 237 2.29 42.01 25.12
N GLY A 238 3.25 41.91 26.04
CA GLY A 238 4.58 42.53 25.91
C GLY A 238 5.62 41.70 25.15
N LEU A 239 5.30 40.45 24.78
CA LEU A 239 6.22 39.55 24.06
C LEU A 239 5.91 39.46 22.56
N LEU A 240 4.81 40.06 22.10
CA LEU A 240 4.54 40.19 20.68
C LEU A 240 5.34 41.38 20.13
N PRO A 241 6.20 41.19 19.11
CA PRO A 241 6.88 42.30 18.47
C PRO A 241 5.82 43.27 17.95
N SER A 242 5.97 44.55 18.30
CA SER A 242 5.12 45.62 17.80
C SER A 242 5.10 45.55 16.28
N ARG A 243 3.93 45.18 15.73
CA ARG A 243 3.65 45.14 14.31
C ARG A 243 3.55 46.59 13.78
N GLN A 244 4.65 47.31 13.83
CA GLN A 244 4.83 48.54 13.07
C GLN A 244 5.47 48.17 11.72
N GLU A 245 4.65 48.37 10.69
CA GLU A 245 5.01 48.76 9.33
C GLU A 245 5.82 47.78 8.46
N ALA A 246 5.05 46.95 7.71
CA ALA A 246 5.29 46.64 6.30
C ALA A 246 3.96 46.23 5.65
#